data_AF-A0ABD5QU45-F1
#
_entry.id   AF-A0ABD5QU45-F1
#
_cell.length_a   1.000
_cell.length_b   1.000
_cell.length_c   1.000
_cell.angle_alpha   90.00
_cell.angle_beta   90.00
_cell.angle_gamma   90.00
#
_symmetry.space_group_name_H-M   'P 1'
#
loop_
_entity.id
_entity.type
_entity.pdbx_description
1 polymer ?
#
loop_
_entity_poly.entity_id
_entity_poly.type
_entity_poly.pdbx_seq_one_letter_code
_entity_poly.pdbx_strand_id
1 'polypeptide(L)'
;MEGDAADEEAEAPPEPTTEPGWVRREVAYRGISRRLAAHYLENLGGELVGTDDPAAATRVDGEGWRATLDAATVTAAASITLTEVTVSFAGEESVLDELLPKFERKAMRAGG
;
A
#
# COMPACT_ATOMS: atom_id res chain seq x y z
N MET A 1 -33.01 -20.92 11.00
CA MET A 1 -32.21 -19.74 11.33
C MET A 1 -30.92 -20.28 11.92
N GLU A 2 -29.94 -20.57 11.07
CA GLU A 2 -28.58 -20.88 11.51
C GLU A 2 -27.72 -19.69 11.15
N GLY A 3 -26.94 -19.27 12.14
CA GLY A 3 -26.24 -18.00 12.19
C GLY A 3 -25.24 -17.88 11.07
N ASP A 4 -25.40 -16.80 10.33
CA ASP A 4 -24.41 -16.11 9.54
C ASP A 4 -23.16 -15.91 10.41
N ALA A 5 -22.20 -16.84 10.33
CA ALA A 5 -20.83 -16.56 10.67
C ALA A 5 -20.29 -15.72 9.52
N ALA A 6 -20.59 -14.42 9.59
CA ALA A 6 -19.81 -13.44 8.87
C ALA A 6 -18.38 -13.60 9.40
N ASP A 7 -17.58 -14.38 8.66
CA ASP A 7 -16.16 -14.07 8.50
C ASP A 7 -16.09 -12.54 8.47
N GLU A 8 -15.48 -11.97 9.49
CA GLU A 8 -14.97 -10.61 9.43
C GLU A 8 -13.96 -10.64 8.27
N GLU A 9 -14.47 -10.50 7.05
CA GLU A 9 -13.74 -10.05 5.89
C GLU A 9 -13.12 -8.74 6.38
N ALA A 10 -11.90 -8.85 6.91
CA ALA A 10 -11.05 -7.73 7.22
C ALA A 10 -11.12 -6.87 5.97
N GLU A 11 -11.88 -5.78 6.05
CA GLU A 11 -12.38 -5.03 4.91
C GLU A 11 -11.16 -4.71 4.08
N ALA A 12 -10.91 -5.52 3.05
CA ALA A 12 -9.66 -5.46 2.32
C ALA A 12 -9.62 -4.03 1.81
N PRO A 13 -8.52 -3.29 2.06
CA PRO A 13 -8.44 -1.89 1.68
C PRO A 13 -8.94 -1.78 0.24
N PRO A 14 -9.83 -0.81 -0.05
CA PRO A 14 -10.55 -0.78 -1.31
C PRO A 14 -9.56 -0.93 -2.45
N GLU A 15 -9.67 -2.03 -3.19
CA GLU A 15 -8.71 -2.34 -4.25
C GLU A 15 -8.64 -1.13 -5.19
N PRO A 16 -7.43 -0.69 -5.58
CA PRO A 16 -7.30 0.46 -6.45
C PRO A 16 -8.01 0.14 -7.77
N THR A 17 -8.98 0.97 -8.16
CA THR A 17 -9.71 0.77 -9.40
C THR A 17 -8.73 0.79 -10.58
N THR A 18 -8.74 -0.27 -11.38
CA THR A 18 -7.91 -0.42 -12.58
C THR A 18 -8.64 0.03 -13.83
N GLU A 19 -7.91 0.64 -14.76
CA GLU A 19 -8.39 0.93 -16.12
C GLU A 19 -8.04 -0.22 -17.09
N PRO A 20 -8.69 -0.31 -18.27
CA PRO A 20 -8.35 -1.31 -19.27
C PRO A 20 -6.89 -1.19 -19.71
N GLY A 21 -6.10 -2.25 -19.51
CA GLY A 21 -4.66 -2.24 -19.79
C GLY A 21 -3.77 -1.93 -18.58
N TRP A 22 -4.36 -1.64 -17.42
CA TRP A 22 -3.61 -1.53 -16.17
C TRP A 22 -3.42 -2.88 -15.52
N VAL A 23 -2.24 -3.07 -14.91
CA VAL A 23 -1.90 -4.25 -14.11
C VAL A 23 -1.88 -3.88 -12.63
N ARG A 24 -2.10 -4.88 -11.77
CA ARG A 24 -2.02 -4.72 -10.31
C ARG A 24 -0.77 -5.37 -9.76
N ARG A 25 -0.15 -4.72 -8.79
CA ARG A 25 1.03 -5.19 -8.07
C ARG A 25 0.91 -4.81 -6.61
N GLU A 26 1.01 -5.78 -5.73
CA GLU A 26 0.95 -5.56 -4.29
C GLU A 26 2.29 -5.86 -3.65
N VAL A 27 2.70 -5.00 -2.72
CA VAL A 27 3.92 -5.20 -1.95
C VAL A 27 3.69 -4.84 -0.48
N ALA A 28 4.09 -5.75 0.41
CA ALA A 28 4.00 -5.56 1.85
C ALA A 28 5.37 -5.26 2.45
N TYR A 29 5.43 -4.26 3.33
CA TYR A 29 6.64 -3.82 4.01
C TYR A 29 6.48 -3.87 5.51
N ARG A 30 7.38 -4.59 6.17
CA ARG A 30 7.42 -4.72 7.63
C ARG A 30 8.41 -3.73 8.22
N GLY A 31 8.04 -3.13 9.35
CA GLY A 31 8.91 -2.21 10.09
C GLY A 31 8.91 -0.77 9.56
N ILE A 32 8.00 -0.43 8.64
CA ILE A 32 7.74 0.95 8.23
C ILE A 32 6.33 1.38 8.63
N SER A 33 6.10 2.69 8.73
CA SER A 33 4.77 3.24 9.03
C SER A 33 4.07 3.71 7.76
N ARG A 34 2.73 3.75 7.77
CA ARG A 34 1.90 4.26 6.66
C ARG A 34 2.36 5.62 6.17
N ARG A 35 2.66 6.51 7.13
CA ARG A 35 3.20 7.84 6.88
C ARG A 35 4.45 7.81 6.00
N LEU A 36 5.38 6.89 6.27
CA LEU A 36 6.62 6.79 5.51
C LEU A 36 6.35 6.27 4.09
N ALA A 37 5.47 5.28 3.96
CA ALA A 37 5.06 4.75 2.66
C ALA A 37 4.38 5.84 1.81
N ALA A 38 3.41 6.56 2.37
CA ALA A 38 2.75 7.70 1.73
C ALA A 38 3.79 8.73 1.26
N HIS A 39 4.75 9.09 2.11
CA HIS A 39 5.79 10.05 1.77
C HIS A 39 6.72 9.56 0.65
N TYR A 40 6.96 8.26 0.54
CA TYR A 40 7.71 7.70 -0.58
C TYR A 40 6.93 7.76 -1.88
N LEU A 41 5.63 7.50 -1.84
CA LEU A 41 4.75 7.62 -3.01
C LEU A 41 4.66 9.08 -3.48
N GLU A 42 4.55 10.04 -2.56
CA GLU A 42 4.61 11.47 -2.89
C GLU A 42 5.93 11.84 -3.60
N ASN A 43 7.05 11.37 -3.07
CA ASN A 43 8.37 11.59 -3.67
C ASN A 43 8.54 10.92 -5.05
N LEU A 44 7.70 9.94 -5.39
CA LEU A 44 7.66 9.31 -6.71
C LEU A 44 6.74 10.04 -7.69
N GLY A 45 6.13 11.15 -7.27
CA GLY A 45 5.18 11.93 -8.08
C GLY A 45 3.72 11.54 -7.86
N GLY A 46 3.41 10.84 -6.77
CA GLY A 46 2.03 10.62 -6.32
C GLY A 46 1.49 11.80 -5.51
N GLU A 47 0.18 11.92 -5.43
CA GLU A 47 -0.53 12.90 -4.61
C GLU A 47 -1.57 12.21 -3.73
N LEU A 48 -1.64 12.62 -2.46
CA LEU A 48 -2.56 12.04 -1.49
C LEU A 48 -4.01 12.39 -1.86
N VAL A 49 -4.88 11.38 -1.94
CA VAL A 49 -6.29 11.58 -2.29
C VAL A 49 -7.16 11.38 -1.06
N GLY A 50 -8.00 12.38 -0.77
CA GLY A 50 -8.97 12.34 0.34
C GLY A 50 -8.42 12.76 1.71
N THR A 51 -7.12 13.06 1.81
CA THR A 51 -6.49 13.59 3.02
C THR A 51 -5.16 14.27 2.68
N ASP A 52 -4.82 15.34 3.40
CA ASP A 52 -3.50 15.98 3.36
C ASP A 52 -2.53 15.39 4.40
N ASP A 53 -3.02 14.55 5.32
CA ASP A 53 -2.17 13.89 6.31
C ASP A 53 -1.63 12.55 5.78
N PRO A 54 -0.30 12.41 5.55
CA PRO A 54 0.31 11.16 5.11
C PRO A 54 0.13 10.02 6.13
N ALA A 55 -0.06 10.33 7.42
CA ALA A 55 -0.37 9.30 8.41
C ALA A 55 -1.80 8.77 8.29
N ALA A 56 -2.72 9.50 7.67
CA ALA A 56 -4.09 9.07 7.39
C ALA A 56 -4.31 8.66 5.91
N ALA A 57 -3.31 8.85 5.06
CA ALA A 57 -3.38 8.53 3.63
C ALA A 57 -3.66 7.04 3.38
N THR A 58 -4.79 6.78 2.74
CA THR A 58 -5.20 5.44 2.29
C THR A 58 -5.11 5.29 0.77
N ARG A 59 -4.96 6.41 0.04
CA ARG A 59 -4.87 6.42 -1.42
C ARG A 59 -3.95 7.52 -1.92
N VAL A 60 -3.19 7.18 -2.95
CA VAL A 60 -2.29 8.07 -3.67
C VAL A 60 -2.48 7.86 -5.17
N ASP A 61 -2.71 8.95 -5.90
CA ASP A 61 -2.82 8.93 -7.36
C ASP A 61 -1.58 9.58 -7.97
N GLY A 62 -0.98 8.95 -8.98
CA GLY A 62 0.14 9.49 -9.72
C GLY A 62 -0.11 9.47 -11.22
N GLU A 63 0.87 9.91 -12.00
CA GLU A 63 0.75 9.97 -13.46
C GLU A 63 0.85 8.57 -14.07
N GLY A 64 -0.29 8.01 -14.50
CA GLY A 64 -0.39 6.67 -15.09
C GLY A 64 -0.42 5.51 -14.08
N TRP A 65 -0.59 5.82 -12.79
CA TRP A 65 -0.70 4.83 -11.72
C TRP A 65 -1.48 5.34 -10.51
N ARG A 66 -1.87 4.42 -9.64
CA ARG A 66 -2.56 4.64 -8.40
C ARG A 66 -2.08 3.63 -7.38
N ALA A 67 -2.01 4.02 -6.12
CA ALA A 67 -1.74 3.11 -5.02
C ALA A 67 -2.75 3.30 -3.89
N THR A 68 -3.13 2.20 -3.26
CA THR A 68 -3.79 2.22 -1.95
C THR A 68 -2.81 1.78 -0.89
N LEU A 69 -2.95 2.33 0.31
CA LEU A 69 -2.13 2.00 1.47
C LEU A 69 -3.00 1.46 2.57
N ASP A 70 -2.60 0.30 3.07
CA ASP A 70 -3.14 -0.29 4.27
C ASP A 70 -2.05 -0.48 5.30
N ALA A 71 -2.39 -0.26 6.57
CA ALA A 71 -1.45 -0.40 7.66
C ALA A 71 -2.07 -1.23 8.76
N ALA A 72 -1.54 -2.44 8.90
CA ALA A 72 -1.98 -3.41 9.88
C ALA A 72 -0.88 -3.64 10.92
N THR A 73 -1.28 -3.91 12.17
CA THR A 73 -0.36 -4.41 13.18
C THR A 73 -0.42 -5.92 13.16
N VAL A 74 0.66 -6.57 12.74
CA VAL A 74 0.75 -8.03 12.64
C VAL A 74 1.58 -8.59 13.78
N THR A 75 1.17 -9.73 14.32
CA THR A 75 1.95 -10.44 15.34
C THR A 75 2.97 -11.33 14.64
N ALA A 76 4.24 -10.95 14.71
CA ALA A 76 5.38 -11.82 14.44
C ALA A 76 5.60 -12.79 15.62
N ALA A 77 6.37 -13.86 15.35
CA ALA A 77 6.61 -14.95 16.29
C ALA A 77 6.94 -14.48 17.72
N ALA A 78 6.48 -15.24 18.71
CA ALA A 78 6.71 -14.99 20.14
C ALA A 78 6.19 -13.64 20.67
N SER A 79 4.99 -13.23 20.23
CA SER A 79 4.27 -12.03 20.73
C SER A 79 4.85 -10.68 20.29
N ILE A 80 5.74 -10.65 19.31
CA ILE A 80 6.31 -9.41 18.79
C ILE A 80 5.31 -8.80 17.80
N THR A 81 4.72 -7.66 18.11
CA THR A 81 3.89 -6.92 17.16
C THR A 81 4.74 -6.02 16.27
N LEU A 82 4.62 -6.19 14.97
CA LEU A 82 5.25 -5.35 13.96
C LEU A 82 4.18 -4.59 13.19
N THR A 83 4.50 -3.36 12.80
CA THR A 83 3.70 -2.65 11.81
C THR A 83 4.05 -3.19 10.43
N GLU A 84 3.03 -3.64 9.72
CA GLU A 84 3.09 -4.03 8.31
C GLU A 84 2.25 -3.04 7.52
N VAL A 85 2.82 -2.54 6.43
CA VAL A 85 2.14 -1.65 5.50
C VAL A 85 2.06 -2.36 4.17
N THR A 86 0.84 -2.60 3.71
CA THR A 86 0.56 -3.18 2.41
C THR A 86 0.25 -2.06 1.44
N VAL A 87 0.98 -2.01 0.33
CA VAL A 87 0.77 -1.03 -0.73
C VAL A 87 0.35 -1.77 -1.99
N SER A 88 -0.85 -1.49 -2.47
CA SER A 88 -1.41 -2.11 -3.67
C SER A 88 -1.41 -1.08 -4.79
N PHE A 89 -0.61 -1.31 -5.82
CA PHE A 89 -0.47 -0.47 -6.99
C PHE A 89 -1.35 -0.96 -8.14
N ALA A 90 -1.95 -0.03 -8.87
CA ALA A 90 -2.65 -0.25 -10.13
C ALA A 90 -2.21 0.81 -11.13
N GLY A 91 -1.80 0.41 -12.33
CA GLY A 91 -1.32 1.36 -13.33
C GLY A 91 -0.87 0.65 -14.59
N GLU A 92 -0.37 1.42 -15.55
CA GLU A 92 0.25 0.86 -16.74
C GLU A 92 1.46 0.01 -16.37
N GLU A 93 1.62 -1.15 -17.02
CA GLU A 93 2.72 -2.08 -16.70
C GLU A 93 4.08 -1.41 -16.78
N SER A 94 4.35 -0.64 -17.85
CA SER A 94 5.62 0.08 -18.01
C SER A 94 5.86 1.13 -16.92
N VAL A 95 4.80 1.77 -16.42
CA VAL A 95 4.89 2.77 -15.34
C VAL A 95 5.20 2.06 -14.01
N LEU A 96 4.51 0.95 -13.72
CA LEU A 96 4.75 0.16 -12.51
C LEU A 96 6.13 -0.51 -12.52
N ASP A 97 6.61 -1.01 -13.66
CA ASP A 97 7.94 -1.61 -13.81
C ASP A 97 9.06 -0.59 -13.54
N GLU A 98 8.82 0.70 -13.78
CA GLU A 98 9.77 1.75 -13.40
C GLU A 98 9.65 2.18 -11.93
N LEU A 99 8.44 2.16 -11.37
CA LEU A 99 8.15 2.64 -10.02
C LEU A 99 8.51 1.62 -8.94
N LEU A 100 8.11 0.36 -9.11
CA LEU A 100 8.30 -0.68 -8.11
C LEU A 100 9.78 -0.85 -7.72
N PRO A 101 10.75 -0.93 -8.66
CA PRO A 101 12.16 -1.03 -8.29
C PRO A 101 12.67 0.23 -7.56
N LYS A 102 12.13 1.42 -7.87
CA LYS A 102 12.49 2.67 -7.18
C LYS A 102 11.94 2.67 -5.75
N PHE A 103 10.72 2.18 -5.56
CA PHE A 103 10.06 2.05 -4.26
C PHE A 103 10.76 0.98 -3.39
N GLU A 104 10.97 -0.23 -3.92
CA GLU A 104 11.66 -1.34 -3.25
C GLU A 104 13.09 -0.98 -2.83
N ARG A 105 13.87 -0.35 -3.73
CA ARG A 105 15.25 0.07 -3.42
C ARG A 105 15.30 1.07 -2.26
N LYS A 106 14.28 1.91 -2.10
CA LYS A 106 14.19 2.89 -1.01
C LYS A 106 13.75 2.23 0.30
N ALA A 107 12.80 1.30 0.22
CA ALA A 107 12.32 0.53 1.37
C ALA A 107 13.41 -0.41 1.94
N MET A 108 14.17 -1.11 1.08
CA MET A 108 15.25 -2.00 1.52
C MET A 108 16.47 -1.26 2.10
N ARG A 109 16.78 -0.03 1.64
CA ARG A 109 17.92 0.73 2.18
C ARG A 109 17.65 1.32 3.58
N ALA A 110 16.39 1.32 4.04
CA ALA A 110 16.03 1.70 5.40
C ALA A 110 16.02 0.50 6.37
N GLY A 111 15.96 -0.73 5.85
CA GLY A 111 16.09 -1.98 6.60
C GLY A 111 17.48 -2.58 6.47
N GLY A 112 18.48 -1.89 7.01
CA GLY A 112 19.77 -2.50 7.34
C GLY A 112 19.68 -3.30 8.62
#